data_AF-A0AAD7CNV1-F1
#
_entry.id   AF-A0AAD7CNV1-F1
#
_cell.length_a   1.000
_cell.length_b   1.000
_cell.length_c   1.000
_cell.angle_alpha   90.00
_cell.angle_beta   90.00
_cell.angle_gamma   90.00
#
_symmetry.space_group_name_H-M   'P 1'
#
loop_
_entity.id
_entity.type
_entity.pdbx_description
1 polymer ?
#
loop_
_entity_poly.entity_id
_entity_poly.type
_entity_poly.pdbx_seq_one_letter_code
_entity_poly.pdbx_strand_id
1 'polypeptide(L)'
;LRVEWAKTRARSRRWTEEVDLLEEEMLRILVFLQWKADWWRLLRDGRPLVEDEDLREGLEGYAACQASIFDNMKARFEENW
;
A
#
# COMPACT_ATOMS: atom_id res chain seq x y z
N LEU A 1 -19.11 31.38 -26.78
CA LEU A 1 -17.66 31.58 -26.58
C LEU A 1 -17.24 31.60 -25.10
N ARG A 2 -17.72 32.53 -24.24
CA ARG A 2 -17.29 32.61 -22.82
C ARG A 2 -17.68 31.40 -21.95
N VAL A 3 -18.88 30.87 -22.13
CA VAL A 3 -19.37 29.70 -21.37
C VAL A 3 -18.57 28.43 -21.69
N GLU A 4 -18.27 28.18 -22.97
CA GLU A 4 -17.47 27.03 -23.38
C GLU A 4 -16.01 27.12 -22.90
N TRP A 5 -15.46 28.33 -22.83
CA TRP A 5 -14.15 28.60 -22.22
C TRP A 5 -14.15 28.32 -20.71
N ALA A 6 -15.19 28.76 -20.00
CA ALA A 6 -15.34 28.51 -18.56
C ALA A 6 -15.48 27.00 -18.25
N LYS A 7 -16.27 26.26 -19.05
CA LYS A 7 -16.42 24.80 -18.92
C LYS A 7 -15.10 24.08 -19.16
N THR A 8 -14.38 24.43 -20.22
CA THR A 8 -13.10 23.79 -20.57
C THR A 8 -12.05 24.07 -19.51
N ARG A 9 -11.97 25.32 -19.01
CA ARG A 9 -11.08 25.69 -17.90
C ARG A 9 -11.41 24.96 -16.59
N ALA A 10 -12.70 24.78 -16.27
CA ALA A 10 -13.12 24.03 -15.09
C ALA A 10 -12.75 22.55 -15.18
N ARG A 11 -12.92 21.92 -16.36
CA ARG A 11 -12.48 20.53 -16.58
C ARG A 11 -10.97 20.39 -16.47
N SER A 12 -10.21 21.31 -17.06
CA SER A 12 -8.75 21.31 -16.96
C SER A 12 -8.28 21.44 -15.50
N ARG A 13 -8.89 22.35 -14.71
CA ARG A 13 -8.56 22.48 -13.28
C ARG A 13 -8.87 21.22 -12.47
N ARG A 14 -10.05 20.62 -12.70
CA ARG A 14 -10.40 19.36 -12.04
C ARG A 14 -9.45 18.24 -12.43
N TRP A 15 -9.08 18.15 -13.71
CA TRP A 15 -8.12 17.15 -14.17
C TRP A 15 -6.76 17.30 -13.46
N THR A 16 -6.27 18.53 -13.32
CA THR A 16 -5.04 18.78 -12.55
C THR A 16 -5.18 18.30 -11.10
N GLU A 17 -6.27 18.64 -10.43
CA GLU A 17 -6.54 18.20 -9.05
C GLU A 17 -6.61 16.67 -8.93
N GLU A 18 -7.25 15.98 -9.88
CA GLU A 18 -7.32 14.52 -9.88
C GLU A 18 -5.95 13.86 -10.10
N VAL A 19 -5.07 14.46 -10.91
CA VAL A 19 -3.69 13.98 -11.09
C VAL A 19 -2.89 14.14 -9.80
N ASP A 20 -2.95 15.32 -9.18
CA ASP A 20 -2.25 15.60 -7.92
C ASP A 20 -2.75 14.65 -6.80
N LEU A 21 -4.06 14.40 -6.73
CA LEU A 21 -4.65 13.47 -5.76
C LEU A 21 -4.20 12.02 -6.01
N LEU A 22 -4.07 11.62 -7.26
CA LEU A 22 -3.63 10.27 -7.61
C LEU A 22 -2.16 10.06 -7.21
N GLU A 23 -1.29 11.05 -7.43
CA GLU A 23 0.11 11.02 -6.96
C GLU A 23 0.19 10.83 -5.43
N GLU A 24 -0.60 11.60 -4.68
CA GLU A 24 -0.65 11.51 -3.22
C GLU A 24 -1.19 10.16 -2.73
N GLU A 25 -2.23 9.63 -3.37
CA GLU A 25 -2.76 8.30 -3.02
C GLU A 25 -1.75 7.18 -3.32
N MET A 26 -0.96 7.30 -4.40
CA MET A 26 0.08 6.32 -4.69
C MET A 26 1.18 6.34 -3.64
N LEU A 27 1.62 7.52 -3.20
CA LEU A 27 2.56 7.63 -2.07
C LEU A 27 1.99 7.02 -0.78
N ARG A 28 0.71 7.27 -0.47
CA ARG A 28 0.04 6.68 0.70
C ARG A 28 -0.04 5.17 0.63
N ILE A 29 -0.35 4.61 -0.55
CA ILE A 29 -0.40 3.17 -0.76
C ILE A 29 0.97 2.56 -0.50
N LEU A 30 2.05 3.13 -1.03
CA LEU A 30 3.41 2.61 -0.81
C LEU A 30 3.81 2.62 0.67
N VAL A 31 3.49 3.71 1.38
CA VAL A 31 3.73 3.83 2.83
C VAL A 31 2.92 2.79 3.60
N PHE A 32 1.66 2.60 3.24
CA PHE A 32 0.80 1.60 3.87
C PHE A 32 1.33 0.17 3.66
N LEU A 33 1.71 -0.19 2.43
CA LEU A 33 2.22 -1.52 2.09
C LEU A 33 3.51 -1.82 2.87
N GLN A 34 4.42 -0.85 2.94
CA GLN A 34 5.65 -0.96 3.74
C GLN A 34 5.33 -1.18 5.22
N TRP A 35 4.51 -0.31 5.81
CA TRP A 35 4.12 -0.42 7.21
C TRP A 35 3.45 -1.77 7.51
N LYS A 36 2.61 -2.28 6.60
CA LYS A 36 1.92 -3.56 6.79
C LYS A 36 2.86 -4.75 6.69
N ALA A 37 3.86 -4.72 5.81
CA ALA A 37 4.92 -5.72 5.77
C ALA A 37 5.71 -5.75 7.07
N ASP A 38 6.09 -4.57 7.59
CA ASP A 38 6.79 -4.45 8.87
C ASP A 38 5.95 -4.95 10.05
N TRP A 39 4.66 -4.68 10.04
CA TRP A 39 3.73 -5.21 11.05
C TRP A 39 3.70 -6.74 11.07
N TRP A 40 3.73 -7.40 9.90
CA TRP A 40 3.81 -8.86 9.82
C TRP A 40 5.15 -9.41 10.33
N ARG A 41 6.27 -8.73 10.04
CA ARG A 41 7.60 -9.09 10.58
C ARG A 41 7.62 -8.97 12.11
N LEU A 42 7.09 -7.88 12.65
CA LEU A 42 6.98 -7.70 14.09
C LEU A 42 6.11 -8.78 14.74
N LEU A 43 5.00 -9.14 14.10
CA LEU A 43 4.11 -10.19 14.61
C LEU A 43 4.79 -11.56 14.65
N ARG A 44 5.63 -11.87 13.65
CA ARG A 44 6.46 -13.08 13.66
C ARG A 44 7.42 -13.09 14.85
N ASP A 45 8.09 -11.96 15.10
CA ASP A 45 9.17 -11.88 16.10
C ASP A 45 8.64 -11.67 17.55
N GLY A 46 7.40 -11.19 17.71
CA GLY A 46 6.85 -10.72 18.98
C GLY A 46 5.71 -11.55 19.59
N ARG A 47 5.34 -12.71 19.03
CA ARG A 47 4.26 -13.52 19.62
C ARG A 47 4.68 -14.12 20.97
N PRO A 48 3.84 -14.03 22.02
CA PRO A 48 4.03 -14.82 23.23
C PRO A 48 3.95 -16.31 22.88
N LEU A 49 4.83 -17.09 23.51
CA LEU A 49 5.06 -18.52 23.35
C LEU A 49 3.75 -19.28 23.08
N VAL A 50 3.50 -19.61 21.82
CA VAL A 50 2.55 -20.67 21.48
C VAL A 50 3.23 -21.96 21.93
N GLU A 51 2.63 -22.66 22.89
CA GLU A 51 3.22 -23.89 23.46
C GLU A 51 3.30 -25.03 22.43
N ASP A 52 2.40 -25.02 21.46
CA ASP A 52 2.40 -25.94 20.32
C ASP A 52 3.42 -25.48 19.27
N GLU A 53 4.49 -26.28 19.11
CA GLU A 53 5.60 -26.01 18.22
C GLU A 53 5.19 -26.01 16.74
N ASP A 54 4.33 -26.95 16.32
CA ASP A 54 3.86 -27.04 14.93
C ASP A 54 3.01 -25.82 14.57
N LEU A 55 2.15 -25.39 15.51
CA LEU A 55 1.35 -24.19 15.34
C LEU A 55 2.21 -22.92 15.30
N ARG A 56 3.26 -22.86 16.13
CA ARG A 56 4.22 -21.75 16.13
C ARG A 56 4.93 -21.63 14.77
N GLU A 57 5.49 -22.72 14.27
CA GLU A 57 6.16 -22.76 12.96
C GLU A 57 5.21 -22.32 11.84
N GLY A 58 3.97 -22.85 11.83
CA GLY A 58 2.97 -22.46 10.84
C GLY A 58 2.62 -20.96 10.87
N LEU A 59 2.50 -20.38 12.06
CA LEU A 59 2.24 -18.94 12.23
C LEU A 59 3.42 -18.07 11.79
N GLU A 60 4.65 -18.48 12.10
CA GLU A 60 5.87 -17.78 11.67
C GLU A 60 6.01 -17.81 10.15
N GLY A 61 5.81 -18.98 9.53
CA GLY A 61 5.82 -19.15 8.07
C GLY A 61 4.72 -18.33 7.40
N TYR A 62 3.51 -18.33 7.96
CA TYR A 62 2.41 -17.53 7.44
C TYR A 62 2.71 -16.03 7.52
N ALA A 63 3.20 -15.54 8.65
CA ALA A 63 3.57 -14.13 8.82
C ALA A 63 4.68 -13.72 7.85
N ALA A 64 5.68 -14.58 7.63
CA ALA A 64 6.74 -14.34 6.65
C ALA A 64 6.20 -14.28 5.20
N CYS A 65 5.30 -15.19 4.82
CA CYS A 65 4.63 -15.15 3.53
C CYS A 65 3.82 -13.87 3.35
N GLN A 66 3.07 -13.45 4.38
CA GLN A 66 2.29 -12.21 4.32
C GLN A 66 3.21 -10.99 4.15
N ALA A 67 4.28 -10.87 4.91
CA ALA A 67 5.25 -9.78 4.75
C ALA A 67 5.78 -9.71 3.30
N SER A 68 6.18 -10.85 2.73
CA SER A 68 6.65 -10.94 1.35
C SER A 68 5.58 -10.53 0.32
N ILE A 69 4.31 -10.88 0.53
CA ILE A 69 3.21 -10.45 -0.35
C ILE A 69 3.11 -8.92 -0.37
N PHE A 70 3.15 -8.27 0.80
CA PHE A 70 3.08 -6.82 0.88
C PHE A 70 4.31 -6.12 0.27
N ASP A 71 5.51 -6.68 0.45
CA ASP A 71 6.72 -6.18 -0.22
C ASP A 71 6.62 -6.27 -1.75
N ASN A 72 6.15 -7.41 -2.27
CA ASN A 72 5.97 -7.61 -3.70
C ASN A 72 4.89 -6.71 -4.29
N MET A 73 3.79 -6.48 -3.55
CA MET A 73 2.80 -5.48 -3.94
C MET A 73 3.45 -4.10 -4.02
N LYS A 74 4.20 -3.69 -2.99
CA LYS A 74 4.86 -2.39 -2.97
C LYS A 74 5.79 -2.22 -4.18
N ALA A 75 6.68 -3.18 -4.44
CA ALA A 75 7.58 -3.16 -5.57
C ALA A 75 6.83 -3.04 -6.92
N ARG A 76 5.74 -3.79 -7.08
CA ARG A 76 4.90 -3.69 -8.29
C ARG A 76 4.22 -2.34 -8.45
N PHE A 77 3.80 -1.70 -7.36
CA PHE A 77 3.23 -0.36 -7.43
C PHE A 77 4.32 0.69 -7.74
N GLU A 78 5.52 0.55 -7.18
CA GLU A 78 6.70 1.38 -7.51
C GLU A 78 7.15 1.25 -8.97
N GLU A 79 7.01 0.06 -9.58
CA GLU A 79 7.34 -0.15 -11.00
C GLU A 79 6.29 0.40 -11.97
N ASN A 80 5.01 0.39 -11.59
CA ASN A 80 3.90 0.77 -12.46
C ASN A 80 3.52 2.25 -12.36
N TRP A 81 4.03 2.96 -11.34
CA TRP A 81 3.77 4.38 -11.07
C TRP A 81 4.96 5.24 -11.46
#